data_AF-A0A8T6R9R4-F1
#
_entry.id   AF-A0A8T6R9R4-F1
#
_cell.length_a   1.000
_cell.length_b   1.000
_cell.length_c   1.000
_cell.angle_alpha   90.00
_cell.angle_beta   90.00
_cell.angle_gamma   90.00
#
_symmetry.space_group_name_H-M   'P 1'
#
loop_
_entity.id
_entity.type
_entity.pdbx_description
1 polymer ?
#
loop_
_entity_poly.entity_id
_entity_poly.type
_entity_poly.pdbx_seq_one_letter_code
_entity_poly.pdbx_strand_id
1 'polypeptide(L)'
;MATDAGETTTTSGPEADAPRWRLVGPGLVVAATGVGAADLVATMVAGSRYGYALLWAVVLGCVMKIVLVEGAGRYSLATGRTIFEGWQTLGRWTTWYFGPYIVVWGFVYGAAAMAGTGLALYSLFPALSVTAWGVISALIG
;
A
#
# COMPACT_ATOMS: atom_id res chain seq x y z
N MET A 1 37.19 -50.38 -21.32
CA MET A 1 37.58 -48.99 -21.64
C MET A 1 36.74 -48.10 -20.75
N ALA A 2 37.33 -47.65 -19.64
CA ALA A 2 36.67 -46.80 -18.65
C ALA A 2 36.82 -45.32 -19.02
N THR A 3 35.93 -44.49 -18.46
CA THR A 3 36.00 -43.01 -18.27
C THR A 3 35.96 -42.15 -19.54
N ASP A 4 35.27 -41.01 -19.63
CA ASP A 4 34.93 -40.04 -18.59
C ASP A 4 33.73 -39.14 -18.98
N ALA A 5 33.18 -38.48 -17.97
CA ALA A 5 32.19 -37.43 -17.96
C ALA A 5 32.47 -36.25 -18.91
N GLY A 6 31.40 -35.75 -19.54
CA GLY A 6 31.34 -34.44 -20.17
C GLY A 6 30.25 -33.62 -19.50
N GLU A 7 30.43 -33.32 -18.22
CA GLU A 7 29.59 -32.40 -17.47
C GLU A 7 29.75 -31.00 -18.08
N THR A 8 28.77 -30.58 -18.90
CA THR A 8 28.65 -29.18 -19.32
C THR A 8 28.26 -28.36 -18.11
N THR A 9 29.27 -27.96 -17.34
CA THR A 9 29.20 -26.90 -16.34
C THR A 9 28.72 -25.63 -17.06
N THR A 10 27.41 -25.39 -17.02
CA THR A 10 26.88 -24.07 -17.32
C THR A 10 27.27 -23.20 -16.14
N THR A 11 28.40 -22.52 -16.27
CA THR A 11 28.86 -21.49 -15.35
C THR A 11 27.81 -20.38 -15.36
N SER A 12 26.82 -20.46 -14.46
CA SER A 12 25.99 -19.31 -14.12
C SER A 12 26.91 -18.29 -13.48
N GLY A 13 27.32 -17.30 -14.29
CA GLY A 13 28.04 -16.14 -13.79
C GLY A 13 27.26 -15.50 -12.64
N PRO A 14 27.94 -14.88 -11.67
CA PRO A 14 27.29 -14.29 -10.51
C PRO A 14 26.26 -13.27 -11.00
N GLU A 15 24.99 -13.61 -10.84
CA GLU A 15 23.86 -12.71 -11.09
C GLU A 15 24.10 -11.47 -10.23
N ALA A 16 24.37 -10.36 -10.90
CA ALA A 16 24.82 -9.13 -10.26
C ALA A 16 23.85 -8.78 -9.13
N ASP A 17 24.37 -8.86 -7.92
CA ASP A 17 23.72 -8.59 -6.64
C ASP A 17 23.23 -7.14 -6.67
N ALA A 18 22.03 -6.94 -7.24
CA ALA A 18 21.43 -5.63 -7.37
C ALA A 18 21.29 -5.09 -5.94
N PRO A 19 21.88 -3.94 -5.63
CA PRO A 19 22.08 -3.55 -4.25
C PRO A 19 20.75 -3.55 -3.50
N ARG A 20 20.69 -4.27 -2.37
CA ARG A 20 19.48 -4.43 -1.52
C ARG A 20 18.79 -3.09 -1.18
N TRP A 21 19.52 -1.98 -1.20
CA TRP A 21 19.00 -0.62 -1.00
C TRP A 21 18.14 -0.08 -2.15
N ARG A 22 18.33 -0.54 -3.40
CA ARG A 22 17.46 -0.18 -4.54
C ARG A 22 16.06 -0.78 -4.44
N LEU A 23 15.89 -1.88 -3.68
CA LEU A 23 14.56 -2.46 -3.42
C LEU A 23 13.79 -1.74 -2.31
N VAL A 24 14.49 -1.05 -1.40
CA VAL A 24 13.85 -0.33 -0.29
C VAL A 24 13.12 0.92 -0.77
N GLY A 25 13.66 1.61 -1.80
CA GLY A 25 13.09 2.86 -2.33
C GLY A 25 11.62 2.75 -2.74
N PRO A 26 11.24 1.83 -3.64
CA PRO A 26 9.84 1.66 -4.05
C PRO A 26 8.91 1.29 -2.88
N GLY A 27 9.37 0.44 -1.97
CA GLY A 27 8.59 0.04 -0.78
C GLY A 27 8.33 1.20 0.17
N LEU A 28 9.33 2.08 0.37
CA LEU A 28 9.19 3.27 1.20
C LEU A 28 8.19 4.27 0.59
N VAL A 29 8.24 4.48 -0.72
CA VAL A 29 7.29 5.38 -1.41
C VAL A 29 5.86 4.87 -1.25
N VAL A 30 5.64 3.56 -1.47
CA VAL A 30 4.31 2.94 -1.27
C VAL A 30 3.85 3.08 0.18
N ALA A 31 4.75 2.87 1.15
CA ALA A 31 4.43 3.03 2.57
C ALA A 31 4.07 4.48 2.93
N ALA A 32 4.81 5.46 2.40
CA ALA A 32 4.55 6.88 2.62
C ALA A 32 3.22 7.34 2.01
N THR A 33 2.86 6.81 0.83
CA THR A 33 1.54 7.08 0.23
C THR A 33 0.39 6.38 0.97
N GLY A 34 0.69 5.30 1.71
CA GLY A 34 -0.31 4.48 2.39
C GLY A 34 -0.76 5.03 3.74
N VAL A 35 -0.07 6.03 4.31
CA VAL A 35 -0.43 6.65 5.60
C VAL A 35 -0.57 8.15 5.40
N GLY A 36 -1.80 8.64 5.44
CA GLY A 36 -2.11 10.05 5.23
C GLY A 36 -2.25 10.84 6.53
N ALA A 37 -2.34 12.18 6.41
CA ALA A 37 -2.62 13.06 7.55
C ALA A 37 -3.93 12.70 8.28
N ALA A 38 -4.95 12.24 7.55
CA ALA A 38 -6.21 11.79 8.12
C ALA A 38 -6.04 10.58 9.05
N ASP A 39 -5.18 9.62 8.69
CA ASP A 39 -4.89 8.45 9.54
C ASP A 39 -4.18 8.85 10.83
N LEU A 40 -3.27 9.83 10.76
CA LEU A 40 -2.61 10.39 11.93
C LEU A 40 -3.61 11.10 12.86
N VAL A 41 -4.54 11.89 12.31
CA VAL A 41 -5.58 12.56 13.11
C VAL A 41 -6.52 11.53 13.73
N ALA A 42 -6.95 10.53 12.98
CA ALA A 42 -7.81 9.46 13.48
C ALA A 42 -7.15 8.67 14.61
N THR A 43 -5.87 8.32 14.46
CA THR A 43 -5.11 7.61 15.49
C THR A 43 -4.86 8.47 16.73
N MET A 44 -4.62 9.78 16.58
CA MET A 44 -4.51 10.71 17.72
C MET A 44 -5.83 10.85 18.47
N VAL A 45 -6.97 10.96 17.77
CA VAL A 45 -8.30 11.04 18.40
C VAL A 45 -8.65 9.72 19.08
N ALA A 46 -8.34 8.58 18.46
CA ALA A 46 -8.54 7.28 19.06
C ALA A 46 -7.65 7.10 20.31
N GLY A 47 -6.39 7.52 20.24
CA GLY A 47 -5.45 7.49 21.37
C GLY A 47 -5.86 8.40 22.52
N SER A 48 -6.38 9.60 22.26
CA SER A 48 -6.84 10.51 23.31
C SER A 48 -8.13 10.03 23.99
N ARG A 49 -9.01 9.33 23.26
CA ARG A 49 -10.26 8.79 23.80
C ARG A 49 -10.11 7.45 24.51
N TYR A 50 -9.25 6.56 23.99
CA TYR A 50 -9.15 5.17 24.44
C TYR A 50 -7.79 4.81 25.07
N GLY A 51 -6.81 5.73 25.04
CA GLY A 51 -5.48 5.51 25.62
C GLY A 51 -4.83 4.23 25.09
N TYR A 52 -4.31 3.41 25.99
CA TYR A 52 -3.66 2.13 25.66
C TYR A 52 -4.62 0.98 25.34
N ALA A 53 -5.94 1.17 25.46
CA ALA A 53 -6.92 0.11 25.26
C ALA A 53 -6.92 -0.45 23.82
N LEU A 54 -6.40 0.31 22.85
CA LEU A 54 -6.32 -0.09 21.44
C LEU A 54 -4.99 -0.74 21.05
N LEU A 55 -3.99 -0.79 21.94
CA LEU A 55 -2.65 -1.30 21.59
C LEU A 55 -2.68 -2.75 21.11
N TRP A 56 -3.47 -3.61 21.77
CA TRP A 56 -3.60 -5.01 21.37
C TRP A 56 -4.21 -5.14 19.97
N ALA A 57 -5.17 -4.26 19.62
CA ALA A 57 -5.81 -4.25 18.31
C ALA A 57 -4.83 -3.78 17.22
N VAL A 58 -3.94 -2.83 17.52
CA VAL A 58 -2.87 -2.40 16.61
C VAL A 58 -1.91 -3.55 16.33
N VAL A 59 -1.46 -4.27 17.36
CA VAL A 59 -0.56 -5.43 17.19
C VAL A 59 -1.24 -6.52 16.35
N LEU A 60 -2.48 -6.86 16.66
CA LEU A 60 -3.25 -7.84 15.88
C LEU A 60 -3.44 -7.40 14.42
N GLY A 61 -3.73 -6.12 14.19
CA GLY A 61 -3.84 -5.53 12.86
C GLY A 61 -2.53 -5.62 12.07
N CYS A 62 -1.38 -5.36 12.71
CA CYS A 62 -0.07 -5.50 12.09
C CYS A 62 0.23 -6.95 11.70
N VAL A 63 -0.06 -7.92 12.58
CA VAL A 63 0.11 -9.35 12.28
C VAL A 63 -0.77 -9.76 11.10
N MET A 64 -2.04 -9.37 11.12
CA MET A 64 -2.97 -9.62 10.02
C MET A 64 -2.46 -9.01 8.71
N LYS A 65 -2.00 -7.76 8.74
CA LYS A 65 -1.44 -7.07 7.56
C LYS A 65 -0.24 -7.83 6.98
N ILE A 66 0.66 -8.32 7.83
CA ILE A 66 1.83 -9.10 7.38
C ILE A 66 1.37 -10.38 6.67
N VAL A 67 0.47 -11.14 7.28
CA VAL A 67 -0.06 -12.39 6.70
C VAL A 67 -0.71 -12.13 5.34
N LEU A 68 -1.50 -11.05 5.22
CA LEU A 68 -2.16 -10.66 3.98
C LEU A 68 -1.15 -10.26 2.89
N VAL A 69 -0.18 -9.40 3.21
CA VAL A 69 0.84 -8.93 2.26
C VAL A 69 1.74 -10.08 1.81
N GLU A 70 2.11 -10.96 2.73
CA GLU A 70 2.91 -12.13 2.40
C GLU A 70 2.13 -13.13 1.54
N GLY A 71 0.87 -13.42 1.88
CA GLY A 71 0.01 -14.28 1.06
C GLY A 71 -0.19 -13.73 -0.35
N ALA A 72 -0.44 -12.43 -0.46
CA ALA A 72 -0.51 -11.70 -1.72
C ALA A 72 0.80 -11.78 -2.54
N GLY A 73 1.93 -11.58 -1.89
CA GLY A 73 3.26 -11.67 -2.51
C GLY A 73 3.57 -13.08 -3.00
N ARG A 74 3.36 -14.10 -2.14
CA ARG A 74 3.53 -15.52 -2.49
C ARG A 74 2.62 -15.91 -3.66
N TYR A 75 1.36 -15.47 -3.66
CA TYR A 75 0.43 -15.73 -4.76
C TYR A 75 0.92 -15.16 -6.08
N SER A 76 1.37 -13.90 -6.07
CA SER A 76 1.85 -13.21 -7.27
C SER A 76 3.14 -13.83 -7.81
N LEU A 77 4.07 -14.20 -6.91
CA LEU A 77 5.32 -14.88 -7.27
C LEU A 77 5.10 -16.30 -7.79
N ALA A 78 4.17 -17.06 -7.20
CA ALA A 78 3.92 -18.45 -7.58
C ALA A 78 3.11 -18.57 -8.88
N THR A 79 2.16 -17.67 -9.12
CA THR A 79 1.24 -17.74 -10.27
C THR A 79 1.72 -16.89 -11.45
N GLY A 80 2.61 -15.92 -11.21
CA GLY A 80 3.01 -14.90 -12.19
C GLY A 80 1.87 -13.94 -12.56
N ARG A 81 0.75 -13.97 -11.82
CA ARG A 81 -0.45 -13.17 -12.05
C ARG A 81 -0.64 -12.16 -10.94
N THR A 82 -1.19 -11.00 -11.26
CA THR A 82 -1.54 -10.01 -10.23
C THR A 82 -2.74 -10.49 -9.42
N ILE A 83 -2.91 -9.96 -8.20
CA ILE A 83 -4.11 -10.24 -7.38
C ILE A 83 -5.39 -9.88 -8.13
N PHE A 84 -5.36 -8.82 -8.94
CA PHE A 84 -6.50 -8.40 -9.77
C PHE A 84 -6.84 -9.42 -10.87
N GLU A 85 -5.84 -9.99 -11.53
CA GLU A 85 -6.05 -11.07 -12.50
C GLU A 85 -6.59 -12.32 -11.82
N GLY A 86 -6.06 -12.67 -10.64
CA GLY A 86 -6.61 -13.73 -9.79
C GLY A 86 -8.07 -13.49 -9.46
N TRP A 87 -8.41 -12.27 -9.05
CA TRP A 87 -9.77 -11.83 -8.72
C TRP A 87 -10.74 -11.99 -9.91
N GLN A 88 -10.28 -11.70 -11.13
CA GLN A 88 -11.08 -11.87 -12.35
C GLN A 88 -11.38 -13.35 -12.65
N THR A 89 -10.51 -14.29 -12.26
CA THR A 89 -10.75 -15.73 -12.48
C THR A 89 -11.83 -16.33 -11.59
N LEU A 90 -12.20 -15.67 -10.48
CA LEU A 90 -13.29 -16.11 -9.59
C LEU A 90 -14.69 -15.91 -10.20
N GLY A 91 -14.80 -15.18 -11.31
CA GLY A 91 -16.04 -15.01 -12.07
C GLY A 91 -16.39 -13.55 -12.38
N ARG A 92 -17.30 -13.35 -13.35
CA ARG A 92 -17.71 -12.01 -13.82
C ARG A 92 -18.41 -11.18 -12.75
N TRP A 93 -19.09 -11.82 -11.78
CA TRP A 93 -19.71 -11.15 -10.63
C TRP A 93 -18.70 -10.33 -9.81
N THR A 94 -17.53 -10.91 -9.61
CA THR A 94 -16.44 -10.36 -8.80
C THR A 94 -15.89 -9.06 -9.40
N THR A 95 -15.85 -8.97 -10.74
CA THR A 95 -15.46 -7.72 -11.45
C THR A 95 -16.58 -6.69 -11.42
N TRP A 96 -17.84 -7.11 -11.59
CA TRP A 96 -18.99 -6.20 -11.59
C TRP A 96 -19.24 -5.57 -10.22
N TYR A 97 -18.99 -6.30 -9.13
CA TYR A 97 -18.99 -5.74 -7.78
C TYR A 97 -17.81 -4.80 -7.54
N PHE A 98 -16.61 -5.20 -7.98
CA PHE A 98 -15.39 -4.46 -7.68
C PHE A 98 -15.30 -3.12 -8.42
N GLY A 99 -15.89 -2.99 -9.60
CA GLY A 99 -15.90 -1.73 -10.38
C GLY A 99 -16.58 -0.56 -9.64
N PRO A 100 -17.88 -0.64 -9.30
CA PRO A 100 -18.56 0.37 -8.50
C PRO A 100 -17.89 0.57 -7.14
N TYR A 101 -17.44 -0.52 -6.51
CA TYR A 101 -16.71 -0.46 -5.25
C TYR A 101 -15.48 0.44 -5.36
N ILE A 102 -14.57 0.22 -6.32
CA ILE A 102 -13.34 1.01 -6.42
C ILE A 102 -13.60 2.48 -6.79
N VAL A 103 -14.69 2.77 -7.52
CA VAL A 103 -15.10 4.15 -7.84
C VAL A 103 -15.58 4.87 -6.58
N VAL A 104 -16.49 4.28 -5.82
CA VAL A 104 -17.00 4.87 -4.58
C VAL A 104 -15.87 5.01 -3.56
N TRP A 105 -15.07 3.96 -3.39
CA TRP A 105 -13.97 3.96 -2.44
C TRP A 105 -12.86 4.93 -2.83
N GLY A 106 -12.51 5.01 -4.12
CA GLY A 106 -11.54 5.96 -4.64
C GLY A 106 -12.01 7.41 -4.47
N PHE A 107 -13.29 7.69 -4.70
CA PHE A 107 -13.86 9.01 -4.45
C PHE A 107 -13.79 9.40 -2.96
N VAL A 108 -14.18 8.49 -2.06
CA VAL A 108 -14.12 8.71 -0.61
C VAL A 108 -12.68 8.92 -0.15
N TYR A 109 -11.74 8.09 -0.62
CA TYR A 109 -10.33 8.21 -0.27
C TYR A 109 -9.72 9.52 -0.79
N GLY A 110 -10.03 9.92 -2.02
CA GLY A 110 -9.63 11.21 -2.59
C GLY A 110 -10.17 12.39 -1.79
N ALA A 111 -11.47 12.37 -1.44
CA ALA A 111 -12.07 13.42 -0.62
C ALA A 111 -11.45 13.49 0.78
N ALA A 112 -11.15 12.35 1.40
CA ALA A 112 -10.46 12.29 2.70
C ALA A 112 -9.05 12.86 2.63
N ALA A 113 -8.31 12.59 1.54
CA ALA A 113 -6.99 13.16 1.31
C ALA A 113 -7.05 14.70 1.20
N MET A 114 -8.01 15.24 0.43
CA MET A 114 -8.22 16.68 0.30
C MET A 114 -8.61 17.36 1.62
N ALA A 115 -9.46 16.71 2.42
CA ALA A 115 -9.83 17.22 3.74
C ALA A 115 -8.64 17.21 4.71
N GLY A 116 -7.82 16.16 4.67
CA GLY A 116 -6.62 16.03 5.49
C GLY A 116 -5.58 17.13 5.20
N THR A 117 -5.27 17.36 3.92
CA THR A 117 -4.34 18.43 3.52
C THR A 117 -4.92 19.82 3.77
N GLY A 118 -6.21 20.04 3.49
CA GLY A 118 -6.89 21.30 3.77
C GLY A 118 -6.85 21.69 5.25
N LEU A 119 -7.05 20.73 6.17
CA LEU A 119 -7.00 20.98 7.61
C LEU A 119 -5.58 21.26 8.09
N ALA A 120 -4.59 20.55 7.56
CA ALA A 120 -3.18 20.78 7.89
C ALA A 120 -2.71 22.17 7.41
N LEU A 121 -3.05 22.54 6.18
CA LEU A 121 -2.72 23.87 5.62
C LEU A 121 -3.44 25.00 6.35
N TYR A 122 -4.70 24.80 6.72
CA TYR A 122 -5.43 25.76 7.55
C TYR A 122 -4.76 25.98 8.91
N SER A 123 -4.23 24.91 9.51
CA SER A 123 -3.52 24.99 10.80
C SER A 123 -2.18 25.73 10.71
N LEU A 124 -1.51 25.67 9.55
CA LEU A 124 -0.24 26.37 9.30
C LEU A 124 -0.45 27.83 8.87
N PHE A 125 -1.41 28.06 7.98
CA PHE A 125 -1.73 29.37 7.41
C PHE A 125 -3.24 29.59 7.47
N PRO A 126 -3.74 30.24 8.54
CA PRO A 126 -5.17 30.49 8.73
C PRO A 126 -5.69 31.64 7.84
N ALA A 127 -5.19 31.74 6.61
CA ALA A 127 -5.52 32.78 5.63
C ALA A 127 -6.74 32.44 4.76
N LEU A 128 -6.96 31.15 4.47
CA LEU A 128 -8.05 30.64 3.63
C LEU A 128 -8.85 29.56 4.37
N SER A 129 -10.09 29.30 3.96
CA SER A 129 -10.91 28.24 4.54
C SER A 129 -10.33 26.84 4.25
N VAL A 130 -10.65 25.87 5.11
CA VAL A 130 -10.27 24.45 4.93
C VAL A 130 -10.68 23.92 3.55
N THR A 131 -11.85 24.32 3.05
CA THR A 131 -12.34 23.94 1.71
C THR A 131 -11.51 24.55 0.60
N ALA A 132 -11.12 25.82 0.70
CA ALA A 132 -10.29 26.48 -0.30
C ALA A 132 -8.90 25.87 -0.36
N TRP A 133 -8.27 25.62 0.80
CA TRP A 133 -6.97 24.93 0.85
C TRP A 133 -7.06 23.51 0.30
N GLY A 134 -8.11 22.75 0.65
CA GLY A 134 -8.33 21.40 0.12
C GLY A 134 -8.50 21.38 -1.40
N VAL A 135 -9.26 22.32 -1.97
CA VAL A 135 -9.44 22.44 -3.43
C VAL A 135 -8.14 22.85 -4.12
N ILE A 136 -7.38 23.80 -3.56
CA ILE A 136 -6.10 24.23 -4.14
C ILE A 136 -5.12 23.06 -4.16
N SER A 137 -4.97 22.33 -3.06
CA SER A 137 -4.10 21.14 -3.01
C SER A 137 -4.57 20.06 -3.99
N ALA A 138 -5.88 19.82 -4.09
CA ALA A 138 -6.45 18.87 -5.03
C ALA A 138 -6.13 19.18 -6.49
N LEU A 139 -6.13 20.46 -6.87
CA LEU A 139 -5.86 20.90 -8.24
C LEU A 139 -4.36 20.90 -8.56
N ILE A 140 -3.50 21.09 -7.57
CA ILE A 140 -2.04 21.08 -7.73
C ILE A 140 -1.48 19.66 -7.78
N GLY A 141 -2.09 18.72 -7.04
CA GLY A 141 -1.65 17.33 -6.92
C GLY A 141 -1.01 17.06 -5.57
#